data_AF-A0A2G2X7V8-F1
#
_entry.id   AF-A0A2G2X7V8-F1
#
_cell.length_a   1.000
_cell.length_b   1.000
_cell.length_c   1.000
_cell.angle_alpha   90.00
_cell.angle_beta   90.00
_cell.angle_gamma   90.00
#
_symmetry.space_group_name_H-M   'P 1'
#
loop_
_entity.id
_entity.type
_entity.pdbx_description
1 polymer ?
#
loop_
_entity_poly.entity_id
_entity_poly.type
_entity_poly.pdbx_seq_one_letter_code
_entity_poly.pdbx_strand_id
1 'polypeptide(L)'
;MEVLNVRQFIVPFLLVVALSTTSSLLVNAQSDSEPVLDDAGNPVLRGVNYVILPVGGGNGGGLQVTSPQYIGPNADESALGSSVQFSPAVDPKDNTIKISTDINVKFTSISLSGSSTVWRVNRNKDQQTMFVTVGGVEGNPGRETFDNWFKIDKYQDAYKFSYCPAVCSYCRTICGDVGILTESDGGRKLLFISGATSFFLVNAHGDSEPVLDDAGNPVLRGVNYVILPVGGGNGGGLRVTSAWNETSPRYIGPNADESALGSSVQFSPAVDPKDNTIKISTDINVKFTSISLYKSSTVWRVYRSVDQQTKTLFVTVGGVEGNPGRETFDNWFKIDKYEDAYKFSYCPAVCSDCGNICGDVGILTEGDGGRKLLFISGGIHPLKVKFHKV
;
A
#
# COMPACT_ATOMS: atom_id res chain seq x y z
N MET A 1 -46.26 72.99 23.20
CA MET A 1 -45.09 72.40 23.87
C MET A 1 -44.53 71.37 22.92
N GLU A 2 -43.21 71.45 22.74
CA GLU A 2 -42.34 70.64 21.88
C GLU A 2 -42.68 69.13 21.97
N VAL A 3 -42.36 68.26 21.01
CA VAL A 3 -41.02 67.95 20.50
C VAL A 3 -41.12 67.26 19.13
N LEU A 4 -40.10 67.48 18.29
CA LEU A 4 -39.88 66.89 16.97
C LEU A 4 -40.16 65.37 16.90
N ASN A 5 -40.76 64.92 15.80
CA ASN A 5 -40.65 63.52 15.38
C ASN A 5 -40.17 63.45 13.93
N VAL A 6 -38.94 62.98 13.76
CA VAL A 6 -38.29 62.76 12.47
C VAL A 6 -38.94 61.54 11.82
N ARG A 7 -39.65 61.72 10.70
CA ARG A 7 -40.05 60.61 9.82
C ARG A 7 -38.93 60.36 8.81
N GLN A 8 -38.02 59.46 9.15
CA GLN A 8 -37.02 58.94 8.21
C GLN A 8 -37.60 57.69 7.52
N PHE A 9 -37.56 57.70 6.18
CA PHE A 9 -38.02 56.62 5.31
C PHE A 9 -37.15 55.36 5.51
N ILE A 10 -37.78 54.23 5.81
CA ILE A 10 -37.17 52.89 5.67
C ILE A 10 -38.03 52.10 4.69
N VAL A 11 -37.44 51.76 3.55
CA VAL A 11 -37.99 50.89 2.51
C VAL A 11 -38.07 49.46 3.08
N PRO A 12 -39.20 48.74 2.97
CA PRO A 12 -39.28 47.38 3.46
C PRO A 12 -38.56 46.42 2.49
N PHE A 13 -37.50 45.80 2.99
CA PHE A 13 -36.79 44.71 2.34
C PHE A 13 -37.66 43.44 2.43
N LEU A 14 -38.31 43.07 1.34
CA LEU A 14 -39.07 41.82 1.20
C LEU A 14 -38.08 40.66 1.04
N LEU A 15 -37.92 39.88 2.11
CA LEU A 15 -37.17 38.63 2.12
C LEU A 15 -37.99 37.53 1.44
N VAL A 16 -37.71 37.24 0.17
CA VAL A 16 -38.28 36.09 -0.55
C VAL A 16 -37.46 34.85 -0.20
N VAL A 17 -38.00 34.00 0.68
CA VAL A 17 -37.47 32.64 0.91
C VAL A 17 -38.00 31.75 -0.22
N ALA A 18 -37.19 31.57 -1.26
CA ALA A 18 -37.46 30.57 -2.29
C ALA A 18 -37.07 29.18 -1.76
N LEU A 19 -38.08 28.35 -1.44
CA LEU A 19 -37.88 26.91 -1.25
C LEU A 19 -37.55 26.27 -2.59
N SER A 20 -36.26 26.03 -2.86
CA SER A 20 -35.83 25.25 -4.02
C SER A 20 -35.95 23.76 -3.70
N THR A 21 -37.02 23.11 -4.16
CA THR A 21 -37.07 21.65 -4.27
C THR A 21 -36.24 21.22 -5.46
N THR A 22 -34.94 20.98 -5.28
CA THR A 22 -34.14 20.31 -6.31
C THR A 22 -34.49 18.83 -6.28
N SER A 23 -35.34 18.41 -7.22
CA SER A 23 -35.46 17.02 -7.64
C SER A 23 -34.07 16.53 -8.03
N SER A 24 -33.46 15.69 -7.19
CA SER A 24 -32.26 14.95 -7.52
C SER A 24 -32.62 13.89 -8.57
N LEU A 25 -32.54 14.29 -9.84
CA LEU A 25 -32.35 13.34 -10.93
C LEU A 25 -31.02 12.64 -10.65
N LEU A 26 -31.09 11.37 -10.26
CA LEU A 26 -29.94 10.47 -10.23
C LEU A 26 -29.46 10.26 -11.67
N VAL A 27 -28.63 11.19 -12.16
CA VAL A 27 -27.74 10.92 -13.27
C VAL A 27 -26.63 10.07 -12.69
N ASN A 28 -26.51 8.84 -13.20
CA ASN A 28 -25.36 7.98 -12.95
C ASN A 28 -24.17 8.63 -13.66
N ALA A 29 -23.54 9.61 -13.01
CA ALA A 29 -22.28 10.19 -13.48
C ALA A 29 -21.22 9.11 -13.32
N GLN A 30 -20.90 8.43 -14.42
CA GLN A 30 -19.70 7.63 -14.53
C GLN A 30 -18.53 8.58 -14.29
N SER A 31 -17.96 8.51 -13.09
CA SER A 31 -16.84 9.35 -12.63
C SER A 31 -15.80 9.47 -13.73
N ASP A 32 -15.67 10.65 -14.33
CA ASP A 32 -14.61 10.92 -15.29
C ASP A 32 -13.30 11.01 -14.50
N SER A 33 -12.45 9.99 -14.63
CA SER A 33 -11.20 9.90 -13.87
C SER A 33 -10.26 11.04 -14.26
N GLU A 34 -9.53 11.58 -13.29
CA GLU A 34 -8.58 12.67 -13.49
C GLU A 34 -7.45 12.28 -14.47
N PRO A 35 -6.91 13.24 -15.24
CA PRO A 35 -5.79 12.97 -16.14
C PRO A 35 -4.49 12.69 -15.38
N VAL A 36 -3.65 11.84 -15.97
CA VAL A 36 -2.23 11.76 -15.61
C VAL A 36 -1.55 13.02 -16.15
N LEU A 37 -0.71 13.65 -15.33
CA LEU A 37 0.03 14.86 -15.70
C LEU A 37 1.52 14.54 -15.92
N ASP A 38 2.14 15.22 -16.88
CA ASP A 38 3.59 15.21 -17.07
C ASP A 38 4.31 16.13 -16.06
N ASP A 39 5.64 16.21 -16.16
CA ASP A 39 6.50 17.01 -15.27
C ASP A 39 6.32 18.54 -15.45
N ALA A 40 5.71 18.96 -16.56
CA ALA A 40 5.29 20.34 -16.80
C ALA A 40 3.84 20.61 -16.35
N GLY A 41 3.13 19.60 -15.81
CA GLY A 41 1.75 19.70 -15.35
C GLY A 41 0.70 19.62 -16.47
N ASN A 42 1.08 19.23 -17.69
CA ASN A 42 0.13 19.05 -18.79
C ASN A 42 -0.42 17.62 -18.80
N PRO A 43 -1.65 17.40 -19.28
CA PRO A 43 -2.18 16.05 -19.44
C PRO A 43 -1.31 15.19 -20.35
N VAL A 44 -1.02 13.97 -19.91
CA VAL A 44 -0.36 12.95 -20.74
C VAL A 44 -1.32 12.52 -21.84
N LEU A 45 -0.81 12.48 -23.08
CA LEU A 45 -1.62 12.26 -24.28
C LEU A 45 -1.27 10.95 -24.99
N ARG A 46 -2.29 10.31 -25.55
CA ARG A 46 -2.19 9.18 -26.47
C ARG A 46 -1.31 9.57 -27.67
N GLY A 47 -0.39 8.67 -28.03
CA GLY A 47 0.45 8.82 -29.23
C GLY A 47 1.57 9.87 -29.15
N VAL A 48 1.71 10.57 -28.02
CA VAL A 48 2.85 11.44 -27.75
C VAL A 48 3.97 10.64 -27.09
N ASN A 49 5.22 10.91 -27.47
CA ASN A 49 6.39 10.24 -26.91
C ASN A 49 6.73 10.84 -25.54
N TYR A 50 6.78 10.00 -24.52
CA TYR A 50 7.23 10.35 -23.18
C TYR A 50 8.46 9.51 -22.80
N VAL A 51 9.25 9.98 -21.84
CA VAL A 51 10.24 9.14 -21.15
C VAL A 51 9.75 8.90 -19.74
N ILE A 52 9.92 7.67 -19.24
CA ILE A 52 9.56 7.33 -17.87
C ILE A 52 10.83 7.39 -17.03
N LEU A 53 10.87 8.35 -16.11
CA LEU A 53 11.98 8.52 -15.18
C LEU A 53 11.59 7.96 -13.82
N PRO A 54 12.36 7.02 -13.23
CA PRO A 54 12.22 6.67 -11.84
C PRO A 54 12.41 7.91 -10.96
N VAL A 55 11.56 8.08 -9.96
CA VAL A 55 11.67 9.19 -9.03
C VAL A 55 12.36 8.68 -7.75
N GLY A 56 13.25 9.50 -7.15
CA GLY A 56 14.11 9.10 -6.02
C GLY A 56 15.50 8.58 -6.42
N GLY A 57 16.55 9.06 -5.75
CA GLY A 57 17.95 8.69 -6.03
C GLY A 57 18.26 7.22 -5.72
N GLY A 58 19.18 6.61 -6.48
CA GLY A 58 19.56 5.20 -6.32
C GLY A 58 18.70 4.22 -7.12
N ASN A 59 17.68 4.67 -7.86
CA ASN A 59 16.80 3.81 -8.66
C ASN A 59 17.27 3.63 -10.12
N GLY A 60 18.29 4.39 -10.55
CA GLY A 60 18.73 4.43 -11.94
C GLY A 60 17.99 5.48 -12.77
N GLY A 61 18.41 5.67 -14.02
CA GLY A 61 17.82 6.62 -14.95
C GLY A 61 16.57 6.08 -15.63
N GLY A 62 16.15 6.75 -16.70
CA GLY A 62 14.95 6.41 -17.45
C GLY A 62 14.89 4.97 -17.95
N LEU A 63 13.66 4.47 -18.08
CA LEU A 63 13.41 3.07 -18.41
C LEU A 63 13.93 2.70 -19.80
N GLN A 64 14.48 1.50 -19.91
CA GLN A 64 14.98 0.92 -21.15
C GLN A 64 14.70 -0.58 -21.22
N VAL A 65 14.79 -1.13 -22.43
CA VAL A 65 14.81 -2.58 -22.63
C VAL A 65 16.22 -3.10 -22.41
N THR A 66 16.31 -4.20 -21.68
CA THR A 66 17.54 -4.85 -21.26
C THR A 66 17.51 -6.31 -21.71
N SER A 67 18.66 -6.86 -22.11
CA SER A 67 18.76 -8.17 -22.79
C SER A 67 18.35 -9.37 -21.89
N PRO A 68 17.60 -10.38 -22.35
CA PRO A 68 17.12 -10.49 -23.72
C PRO A 68 15.90 -9.60 -24.01
N GLN A 69 14.95 -9.43 -23.08
CA GLN A 69 13.70 -8.68 -23.32
C GLN A 69 13.06 -8.10 -22.04
N TYR A 70 13.82 -7.93 -20.97
CA TYR A 70 13.30 -7.35 -19.73
C TYR A 70 13.30 -5.83 -19.79
N ILE A 71 12.53 -5.20 -18.91
CA ILE A 71 12.49 -3.75 -18.79
C ILE A 71 13.17 -3.38 -17.48
N GLY A 72 13.94 -2.30 -17.46
CA GLY A 72 14.59 -1.82 -16.25
C GLY A 72 15.06 -0.37 -16.39
N PRO A 73 15.38 0.30 -15.29
CA PRO A 73 15.98 1.63 -15.32
C PRO A 73 17.39 1.58 -15.93
N ASN A 74 17.84 2.71 -16.47
CA ASN A 74 19.23 2.84 -16.88
C ASN A 74 20.16 2.82 -15.66
N ALA A 75 21.34 2.22 -15.79
CA ALA A 75 22.33 2.25 -14.71
C ALA A 75 22.88 3.67 -14.49
N ASP A 76 22.96 4.48 -15.55
CA ASP A 76 23.23 5.90 -15.46
C ASP A 76 21.97 6.66 -15.06
N GLU A 77 21.98 7.27 -13.87
CA GLU A 77 20.87 8.04 -13.33
C GLU A 77 20.51 9.28 -14.18
N SER A 78 21.46 9.78 -14.99
CA SER A 78 21.24 10.94 -15.85
C SER A 78 20.64 10.56 -17.21
N ALA A 79 20.61 9.28 -17.56
CA ALA A 79 20.11 8.84 -18.85
C ALA A 79 18.57 8.91 -18.89
N LEU A 80 18.00 9.50 -19.94
CA LEU A 80 16.54 9.62 -20.11
C LEU A 80 15.86 8.29 -20.48
N GLY A 81 16.62 7.25 -20.80
CA GLY A 81 16.09 5.95 -21.23
C GLY A 81 15.49 6.00 -22.64
N SER A 82 14.49 5.14 -22.86
CA SER A 82 13.79 4.97 -24.13
C SER A 82 12.39 5.59 -24.08
N SER A 83 11.98 6.22 -25.18
CA SER A 83 10.66 6.83 -25.28
C SER A 83 9.56 5.78 -25.35
N VAL A 84 8.42 6.09 -24.74
CA VAL A 84 7.20 5.29 -24.72
C VAL A 84 5.99 6.07 -25.23
N GLN A 85 4.99 5.34 -25.69
CA GLN A 85 3.64 5.83 -25.93
C GLN A 85 2.63 5.03 -25.12
N PHE A 86 1.51 5.67 -24.81
CA PHE A 86 0.38 5.10 -24.08
C PHE A 86 -0.84 4.97 -24.98
N SER A 87 -1.52 3.83 -24.88
CA SER A 87 -2.73 3.52 -25.63
C SER A 87 -3.82 3.01 -24.66
N PRO A 88 -4.83 3.82 -24.28
CA PRO A 88 -5.84 3.40 -23.33
C PRO A 88 -6.89 2.48 -23.97
N ALA A 89 -7.48 1.61 -23.15
CA ALA A 89 -8.51 0.64 -23.54
C ALA A 89 -9.88 1.30 -23.86
N VAL A 90 -10.08 2.54 -23.43
CA VAL A 90 -11.32 3.30 -23.60
C VAL A 90 -11.41 3.96 -24.99
N ASP A 91 -12.50 4.73 -25.23
CA ASP A 91 -12.85 5.36 -26.51
C ASP A 91 -11.60 5.86 -27.28
N PRO A 92 -11.38 5.40 -28.53
CA PRO A 92 -10.29 5.88 -29.38
C PRO A 92 -10.22 7.40 -29.56
N LYS A 93 -11.33 8.12 -29.31
CA LYS A 93 -11.39 9.58 -29.38
C LYS A 93 -10.89 10.28 -28.12
N ASP A 94 -10.80 9.56 -26.99
CA ASP A 94 -10.17 10.09 -25.78
C ASP A 94 -8.65 9.98 -25.94
N ASN A 95 -8.03 11.15 -26.12
CA ASN A 95 -6.60 11.30 -26.26
C ASN A 95 -5.92 11.49 -24.90
N THR A 96 -6.66 11.65 -23.81
CA THR A 96 -6.08 11.93 -22.50
C THR A 96 -5.89 10.62 -21.74
N ILE A 97 -4.69 10.40 -21.21
CA ILE A 97 -4.41 9.26 -20.34
C ILE A 97 -4.93 9.60 -18.94
N LYS A 98 -5.86 8.79 -18.45
CA LYS A 98 -6.52 8.99 -17.16
C LYS A 98 -6.03 8.01 -16.11
N ILE A 99 -6.05 8.44 -14.87
CA ILE A 99 -5.66 7.64 -13.71
C ILE A 99 -6.52 6.37 -13.63
N SER A 100 -5.89 5.27 -13.24
CA SER A 100 -6.51 3.95 -13.06
C SER A 100 -7.22 3.38 -14.31
N THR A 101 -6.94 3.92 -15.50
CA THR A 101 -7.44 3.40 -16.78
C THR A 101 -6.48 2.34 -17.32
N ASP A 102 -7.04 1.23 -17.83
CA ASP A 102 -6.24 0.20 -18.50
C ASP A 102 -5.57 0.77 -19.74
N ILE A 103 -4.23 0.71 -19.80
CA ILE A 103 -3.38 1.21 -20.87
C ILE A 103 -2.38 0.16 -21.34
N ASN A 104 -2.05 0.18 -22.63
CA ASN A 104 -0.81 -0.40 -23.11
C ASN A 104 0.32 0.64 -23.02
N VAL A 105 1.53 0.16 -22.74
CA VAL A 105 2.76 0.95 -22.78
C VAL A 105 3.67 0.35 -23.86
N LYS A 106 4.21 1.17 -24.75
CA LYS A 106 5.00 0.71 -25.89
C LYS A 106 6.23 1.57 -26.08
N PHE A 107 7.42 0.97 -26.11
CA PHE A 107 8.61 1.73 -26.48
C PHE A 107 8.62 2.06 -27.97
N THR A 108 8.94 3.32 -28.30
CA THR A 108 8.97 3.83 -29.69
C THR A 108 10.37 4.11 -30.20
N SER A 109 11.36 4.24 -29.31
CA SER A 109 12.75 4.53 -29.67
C SER A 109 13.62 3.28 -29.88
N ILE A 110 13.03 2.09 -29.87
CA ILE A 110 13.72 0.80 -30.05
C ILE A 110 12.98 -0.08 -31.06
N SER A 111 13.73 -0.95 -31.74
CA SER A 111 13.19 -1.97 -32.63
C SER A 111 13.84 -3.31 -32.30
N LEU A 112 13.03 -4.35 -32.13
CA LEU A 112 13.49 -5.69 -31.77
C LEU A 112 13.19 -6.64 -32.93
N SER A 113 14.17 -7.47 -33.29
CA SER A 113 14.00 -8.47 -34.34
C SER A 113 12.98 -9.52 -33.91
N GLY A 114 11.81 -9.55 -34.55
CA GLY A 114 10.78 -10.58 -34.33
C GLY A 114 10.01 -10.48 -33.02
N SER A 115 10.10 -9.36 -32.28
CA SER A 115 9.32 -9.14 -31.06
C SER A 115 8.76 -7.72 -31.03
N SER A 116 7.58 -7.57 -30.42
CA SER A 116 6.96 -6.27 -30.15
C SER A 116 7.67 -5.53 -29.01
N THR A 117 7.57 -4.22 -28.98
CA THR A 117 8.09 -3.35 -27.90
C THR A 117 7.03 -2.99 -26.86
N VAL A 118 5.83 -3.57 -26.99
CA VAL A 118 4.72 -3.40 -26.06
C VAL A 118 5.02 -4.17 -24.78
N TRP A 119 4.75 -3.54 -23.64
CA TRP A 119 4.91 -4.13 -22.32
C TRP A 119 3.94 -5.29 -22.11
N ARG A 120 4.42 -6.32 -21.42
CA ARG A 120 3.61 -7.45 -20.96
C ARG A 120 4.14 -8.00 -19.65
N VAL A 121 3.25 -8.61 -18.88
CA VAL A 121 3.66 -9.45 -17.75
C VAL A 121 4.01 -10.84 -18.28
N ASN A 122 5.21 -11.31 -17.95
CA ASN A 122 5.62 -12.68 -18.22
C ASN A 122 5.25 -13.56 -17.01
N ARG A 123 4.29 -14.47 -17.21
CA ARG A 123 3.77 -15.37 -16.18
C ARG A 123 4.29 -16.80 -16.29
N ASN A 124 5.52 -16.97 -16.77
CA ASN A 124 6.05 -18.31 -16.98
C ASN A 124 5.94 -19.14 -15.68
N LYS A 125 5.36 -20.33 -15.75
CA LYS A 125 4.98 -21.14 -14.56
C LYS A 125 6.18 -21.54 -13.70
N ASP A 126 7.38 -21.51 -14.29
CA ASP A 126 8.64 -21.83 -13.61
C ASP A 126 9.26 -20.61 -12.90
N GLN A 127 8.77 -19.39 -13.18
CA GLN A 127 9.24 -18.15 -12.56
C GLN A 127 8.28 -17.75 -11.43
N GLN A 128 8.77 -17.83 -10.18
CA GLN A 128 8.02 -17.32 -9.02
C GLN A 128 7.80 -15.80 -9.09
N THR A 129 8.62 -15.10 -9.87
CA THR A 129 8.56 -13.64 -10.07
C THR A 129 7.89 -13.31 -11.40
N MET A 130 6.85 -12.49 -11.35
CA MET A 130 6.18 -11.94 -12.54
C MET A 130 6.95 -10.74 -13.07
N PHE A 131 7.83 -10.93 -14.05
CA PHE A 131 8.55 -9.81 -14.65
C PHE A 131 7.72 -9.04 -15.66
N VAL A 132 8.01 -7.75 -15.81
CA VAL A 132 7.52 -6.95 -16.92
C VAL A 132 8.56 -6.98 -18.04
N THR A 133 8.14 -7.50 -19.19
CA THR A 133 8.97 -7.66 -20.37
C THR A 133 8.35 -6.93 -21.55
N VAL A 134 9.08 -6.85 -22.65
CA VAL A 134 8.50 -6.52 -23.96
C VAL A 134 8.00 -7.80 -24.66
N GLY A 135 7.49 -7.68 -25.89
CA GLY A 135 6.89 -8.77 -26.65
C GLY A 135 5.38 -8.91 -26.47
N GLY A 136 4.72 -7.85 -26.00
CA GLY A 136 3.27 -7.79 -25.84
C GLY A 136 2.50 -7.45 -27.11
N VAL A 137 1.18 -7.38 -26.98
CA VAL A 137 0.25 -7.00 -28.05
C VAL A 137 -0.48 -5.71 -27.66
N GLU A 138 -0.48 -4.73 -28.56
CA GLU A 138 -1.21 -3.46 -28.39
C GLU A 138 -2.67 -3.62 -28.83
N GLY A 139 -3.60 -3.08 -28.03
CA GLY A 139 -5.03 -3.09 -28.34
C GLY A 139 -5.74 -4.41 -28.01
N ASN A 140 -6.92 -4.59 -28.62
CA ASN A 140 -7.83 -5.73 -28.40
C ASN A 140 -8.11 -6.04 -26.91
N PRO A 141 -8.68 -5.10 -26.12
CA PRO A 141 -8.95 -5.32 -24.70
C PRO A 141 -9.76 -6.60 -24.47
N GLY A 142 -9.21 -7.55 -23.72
CA GLY A 142 -9.86 -8.83 -23.49
C GLY A 142 -8.88 -9.90 -23.01
N ARG A 143 -9.34 -11.15 -23.00
CA ARG A 143 -8.58 -12.30 -22.49
C ARG A 143 -7.24 -12.51 -23.19
N GLU A 144 -7.19 -12.33 -24.51
CA GLU A 144 -5.98 -12.63 -25.31
C GLU A 144 -4.85 -11.64 -25.05
N THR A 145 -5.19 -10.38 -24.72
CA THR A 145 -4.22 -9.32 -24.46
C THR A 145 -4.13 -8.96 -22.98
N PHE A 146 -4.77 -9.73 -22.11
CA PHE A 146 -4.92 -9.45 -20.67
C PHE A 146 -3.59 -9.13 -19.96
N ASP A 147 -2.49 -9.74 -20.38
CA ASP A 147 -1.17 -9.54 -19.78
C ASP A 147 -0.45 -8.27 -20.24
N ASN A 148 -1.03 -7.50 -21.15
CA ASN A 148 -0.42 -6.30 -21.76
C ASN A 148 -0.99 -4.98 -21.22
N TRP A 149 -1.92 -5.06 -20.26
CA TRP A 149 -2.65 -3.90 -19.72
C TRP A 149 -2.13 -3.53 -18.34
N PHE A 150 -1.78 -2.25 -18.19
CA PHE A 150 -1.30 -1.65 -16.96
C PHE A 150 -2.18 -0.46 -16.62
N LYS A 151 -2.01 0.10 -15.43
CA LYS A 151 -2.63 1.35 -15.02
C LYS A 151 -1.57 2.31 -14.52
N ILE A 152 -1.86 3.59 -14.60
CA ILE A 152 -1.09 4.64 -13.92
C ILE A 152 -1.96 5.14 -12.78
N ASP A 153 -1.47 5.02 -11.56
CA ASP A 153 -2.17 5.44 -10.36
C ASP A 153 -1.41 6.56 -9.65
N LYS A 154 -2.12 7.47 -9.00
CA LYS A 154 -1.50 8.44 -8.10
C LYS A 154 -0.78 7.71 -6.97
N TYR A 155 0.43 8.14 -6.67
CA TYR A 155 1.19 7.61 -5.56
C TYR A 155 2.07 8.71 -4.98
N GLN A 156 1.73 9.15 -3.76
CA GLN A 156 2.38 10.29 -3.10
C GLN A 156 2.33 11.54 -4.00
N ASP A 157 3.47 12.12 -4.32
CA ASP A 157 3.66 13.29 -5.18
C ASP A 157 3.89 12.94 -6.66
N ALA A 158 3.87 11.65 -7.01
CA ALA A 158 4.14 11.15 -8.36
C ALA A 158 3.08 10.12 -8.80
N TYR A 159 3.49 9.26 -9.73
CA TYR A 159 2.66 8.18 -10.25
C TYR A 159 3.36 6.84 -10.11
N LYS A 160 2.57 5.78 -9.99
CA LYS A 160 3.04 4.40 -10.09
C LYS A 160 2.35 3.68 -11.24
N PHE A 161 3.05 2.71 -11.81
CA PHE A 161 2.38 1.71 -12.64
C PHE A 161 1.84 0.59 -11.78
N SER A 162 0.64 0.13 -12.08
CA SER A 162 0.06 -1.06 -11.48
C SER A 162 -0.43 -2.03 -12.55
N TYR A 163 -0.48 -3.31 -12.18
CA TYR A 163 -0.99 -4.39 -12.99
C TYR A 163 -2.20 -4.99 -12.30
N CYS A 164 -3.39 -4.57 -12.73
CA CYS A 164 -4.66 -5.15 -12.31
C CYS A 164 -5.72 -4.92 -13.41
N PRO A 165 -5.60 -5.59 -14.56
CA PRO A 165 -6.41 -5.31 -15.73
C PRO A 165 -7.90 -5.54 -15.49
N ALA A 166 -8.74 -4.57 -15.89
CA ALA A 166 -10.20 -4.70 -15.86
C ALA A 166 -10.80 -5.08 -17.23
N VAL A 167 -9.97 -5.17 -18.28
CA VAL A 167 -10.38 -5.53 -19.65
C VAL A 167 -11.01 -6.93 -19.81
N CYS A 168 -10.96 -7.77 -18.78
CA CYS A 168 -11.57 -9.10 -18.77
C CYS A 168 -12.16 -9.41 -17.38
N SER A 169 -13.48 -9.28 -17.24
CA SER A 169 -14.19 -9.40 -15.96
C SER A 169 -14.12 -10.79 -15.31
N TYR A 170 -13.86 -11.84 -16.08
CA TYR A 170 -13.77 -13.23 -15.59
C TYR A 170 -12.33 -13.75 -15.51
N CYS A 171 -11.35 -12.95 -15.95
CA CYS A 171 -9.94 -13.34 -15.87
C CYS A 171 -9.46 -13.16 -14.42
N ARG A 172 -8.90 -14.22 -13.84
CA ARG A 172 -8.25 -14.15 -12.52
C ARG A 172 -6.79 -13.78 -12.67
N THR A 173 -6.32 -12.87 -11.82
CA THR A 173 -4.92 -12.47 -11.80
C THR A 173 -4.46 -12.07 -10.41
N ILE A 174 -3.15 -12.05 -10.23
CA ILE A 174 -2.51 -11.44 -9.08
C ILE A 174 -2.34 -9.97 -9.43
N CYS A 175 -3.10 -9.12 -8.74
CA CYS A 175 -2.93 -7.67 -8.88
C CYS A 175 -1.71 -7.22 -8.08
N GLY A 176 -0.99 -6.23 -8.60
CA GLY A 176 0.20 -5.74 -7.95
C GLY A 176 0.73 -4.47 -8.57
N ASP A 177 1.58 -3.76 -7.85
CA ASP A 177 2.31 -2.61 -8.38
C ASP A 177 3.51 -3.07 -9.20
N VAL A 178 3.94 -2.24 -10.15
CA VAL A 178 5.18 -2.46 -10.90
C VAL A 178 6.34 -1.90 -10.08
N GLY A 179 7.19 -2.78 -9.58
CA GLY A 179 8.41 -2.45 -8.83
C GLY A 179 9.69 -2.76 -9.63
N ILE A 180 10.84 -2.46 -9.04
CA ILE A 180 12.18 -2.77 -9.54
C ILE A 180 12.79 -3.92 -8.69
N LEU A 181 13.29 -4.97 -9.31
CA LEU A 181 14.02 -6.05 -8.64
C LEU A 181 15.48 -5.96 -9.06
N THR A 182 16.40 -5.94 -8.09
CA THR A 182 17.83 -6.06 -8.38
C THR A 182 18.20 -7.53 -8.40
N GLU A 183 18.65 -8.04 -9.54
CA GLU A 183 19.15 -9.40 -9.69
C GLU A 183 20.40 -9.61 -8.82
N SER A 184 20.43 -10.72 -8.09
CA SER A 184 21.55 -11.09 -7.21
C SER A 184 22.85 -11.32 -7.98
N ASP A 185 22.74 -11.71 -9.25
CA ASP A 185 23.82 -11.91 -10.19
C ASP A 185 23.96 -10.69 -11.14
N GLY A 186 25.02 -9.92 -10.96
CA GLY A 186 25.33 -8.78 -11.83
C GLY A 186 24.58 -7.48 -11.51
N GLY A 187 23.71 -7.46 -10.50
CA GLY A 187 23.13 -6.22 -9.93
C GLY A 187 22.19 -5.48 -10.87
N ARG A 188 21.67 -6.16 -11.89
CA ARG A 188 20.78 -5.54 -12.87
C ARG A 188 19.40 -5.31 -12.28
N LYS A 189 18.82 -4.16 -12.58
CA LYS A 189 17.49 -3.75 -12.13
C LYS A 189 16.44 -4.08 -13.18
N LEU A 190 15.40 -4.83 -12.81
CA LEU A 190 14.34 -5.29 -13.69
C LEU A 190 12.95 -4.96 -13.14
N LEU A 191 12.00 -4.66 -14.00
CA LEU A 191 10.61 -4.43 -13.59
C LEU A 191 9.92 -5.76 -13.28
N PHE A 192 9.15 -5.79 -12.19
CA PHE A 192 8.34 -6.94 -11.78
C PHE A 192 7.02 -6.51 -11.14
N ILE A 193 6.05 -7.41 -11.11
CA ILE A 193 4.78 -7.23 -10.42
C ILE A 193 4.92 -7.71 -8.98
N SER A 194 4.81 -6.80 -8.02
CA SER A 194 4.81 -7.16 -6.61
C SER A 194 3.46 -7.79 -6.24
N GLY A 195 3.42 -9.09 -5.98
CA GLY A 195 2.17 -9.84 -5.74
C GLY A 195 1.39 -9.45 -4.47
N ALA A 196 1.95 -8.57 -3.64
CA ALA A 196 1.27 -7.81 -2.58
C ALA A 196 2.27 -6.74 -2.08
N THR A 197 1.90 -5.46 -2.18
CA THR A 197 2.51 -4.31 -1.48
C THR A 197 4.03 -4.35 -1.27
N SER A 198 4.84 -4.30 -2.34
CA SER A 198 6.26 -3.94 -2.23
C SER A 198 6.50 -2.66 -3.03
N PHE A 199 6.60 -1.53 -2.33
CA PHE A 199 6.78 -0.19 -2.92
C PHE A 199 8.24 0.13 -3.23
N PHE A 200 8.47 0.96 -4.25
CA PHE A 200 9.65 1.82 -4.35
C PHE A 200 9.30 3.21 -3.81
N LEU A 201 10.19 3.74 -2.98
CA LEU A 201 10.09 5.06 -2.37
C LEU A 201 10.54 6.13 -3.36
N VAL A 202 9.74 7.20 -3.42
CA VAL A 202 10.13 8.52 -3.88
C VAL A 202 10.05 9.41 -2.64
N ASN A 203 11.03 10.27 -2.42
CA ASN A 203 10.87 11.37 -1.46
C ASN A 203 10.92 12.69 -2.24
N ALA A 204 9.76 13.34 -2.39
CA ALA A 204 9.67 14.70 -1.89
C ALA A 204 9.46 14.61 -0.38
N HIS A 205 10.10 15.52 0.36
CA HIS A 205 9.95 15.62 1.81
C HIS A 205 8.51 16.08 2.14
N GLY A 206 7.59 15.13 2.18
CA GLY A 206 6.19 15.30 2.57
C GLY A 206 5.91 14.37 3.76
N ASP A 207 5.57 14.97 4.88
CA ASP A 207 5.20 14.30 6.12
C ASP A 207 4.12 13.24 5.83
N SER A 208 4.46 11.94 5.85
CA SER A 208 3.42 10.92 5.64
C SER A 208 2.39 11.04 6.76
N GLU A 209 1.13 10.74 6.44
CA GLU A 209 0.05 11.04 7.37
C GLU A 209 0.22 10.31 8.72
N PRO A 210 -0.09 10.98 9.84
CA PRO A 210 -0.04 10.35 11.14
C PRO A 210 -1.11 9.25 11.24
N VAL A 211 -0.75 8.17 11.92
CA VAL A 211 -1.75 7.26 12.51
C VAL A 211 -2.50 8.04 13.59
N LEU A 212 -3.82 7.96 13.61
CA LEU A 212 -4.66 8.65 14.59
C LEU A 212 -5.18 7.65 15.63
N ASP A 213 -5.25 8.10 16.88
CA ASP A 213 -5.99 7.42 17.94
C ASP A 213 -7.51 7.58 17.76
N ASP A 214 -8.28 6.90 18.60
CA ASP A 214 -9.74 6.94 18.59
C ASP A 214 -10.35 8.30 18.98
N ALA A 215 -9.54 9.21 19.54
CA ALA A 215 -9.89 10.61 19.77
C ALA A 215 -9.46 11.52 18.60
N GLY A 216 -8.86 10.98 17.54
CA GLY A 216 -8.40 11.73 16.36
C GLY A 216 -7.06 12.44 16.53
N ASN A 217 -6.30 12.15 17.59
CA ASN A 217 -4.97 12.72 17.80
C ASN A 217 -3.89 11.84 17.19
N PRO A 218 -2.74 12.40 16.75
CA PRO A 218 -1.62 11.60 16.29
C PRO A 218 -1.12 10.61 17.35
N VAL A 219 -0.91 9.36 16.93
CA VAL A 219 -0.23 8.34 17.72
C VAL A 219 1.24 8.71 17.82
N LEU A 220 1.78 8.67 19.04
CA LEU A 220 3.12 9.15 19.36
C LEU A 220 4.04 8.03 19.85
N ARG A 221 5.32 8.15 19.48
CA ARG A 221 6.44 7.35 20.00
C ARG A 221 6.49 7.45 21.53
N GLY A 222 6.70 6.32 22.20
CA GLY A 222 6.88 6.26 23.66
C GLY A 222 5.61 6.56 24.49
N VAL A 223 4.46 6.80 23.85
CA VAL A 223 3.16 6.91 24.53
C VAL A 223 2.46 5.55 24.53
N ASN A 224 1.78 5.23 25.62
CA ASN A 224 1.08 3.96 25.76
C ASN A 224 -0.27 4.01 25.05
N TYR A 225 -0.53 2.99 24.24
CA TYR A 225 -1.83 2.76 23.60
C TYR A 225 -2.27 1.32 23.84
N VAL A 226 -3.58 1.06 23.84
CA VAL A 226 -4.10 -0.29 23.63
C VAL A 226 -4.59 -0.43 22.19
N ILE A 227 -4.39 -1.62 21.62
CA ILE A 227 -4.84 -1.96 20.27
C ILE A 227 -6.16 -2.71 20.39
N LEU A 228 -7.23 -2.11 19.88
CA LEU A 228 -8.59 -2.62 19.97
C LEU A 228 -9.06 -3.14 18.62
N PRO A 229 -9.41 -4.44 18.49
CA PRO A 229 -10.12 -4.94 17.32
C PRO A 229 -11.42 -4.18 17.04
N VAL A 230 -11.71 -3.97 15.76
CA VAL A 230 -12.95 -3.34 15.29
C VAL A 230 -13.84 -4.41 14.64
N GLY A 231 -15.13 -4.35 14.93
CA GLY A 231 -16.12 -5.32 14.46
C GLY A 231 -16.40 -6.41 15.49
N GLY A 232 -17.68 -6.75 15.66
CA GLY A 232 -18.12 -7.75 16.62
C GLY A 232 -17.58 -9.15 16.31
N GLY A 233 -17.31 -9.93 17.34
CA GLY A 233 -16.82 -11.30 17.21
C GLY A 233 -15.31 -11.41 17.01
N ASN A 234 -14.54 -10.34 17.05
CA ASN A 234 -13.07 -10.38 17.00
C ASN A 234 -12.41 -10.48 18.39
N GLY A 235 -13.13 -10.17 19.46
CA GLY A 235 -12.61 -10.12 20.83
C GLY A 235 -12.16 -8.70 21.24
N GLY A 236 -11.74 -8.55 22.49
CA GLY A 236 -11.27 -7.28 23.06
C GLY A 236 -9.82 -6.98 22.70
N GLY A 237 -9.24 -6.01 23.38
CA GLY A 237 -7.89 -5.52 23.12
C GLY A 237 -6.81 -6.60 23.20
N LEU A 238 -5.72 -6.38 22.46
CA LEU A 238 -4.66 -7.37 22.30
C LEU A 238 -3.89 -7.64 23.59
N ARG A 239 -3.51 -8.91 23.80
CA ARG A 239 -2.64 -9.32 24.90
C ARG A 239 -1.69 -10.44 24.49
N VAL A 240 -0.68 -10.66 25.32
CA VAL A 240 0.11 -11.90 25.24
C VAL A 240 -0.73 -13.08 25.76
N THR A 241 -0.66 -14.19 25.04
CA THR A 241 -1.31 -15.45 25.37
C THR A 241 -0.33 -16.60 25.23
N SER A 242 -0.45 -17.62 26.08
CA SER A 242 0.30 -18.87 25.92
C SER A 242 -0.36 -19.75 24.86
N ALA A 243 0.44 -20.37 23.99
CA ALA A 243 0.02 -21.62 23.35
C ALA A 243 0.26 -22.78 24.32
N TRP A 244 -0.47 -23.89 24.13
CA TRP A 244 -0.38 -25.15 24.88
C TRP A 244 0.98 -25.46 25.48
N ASN A 245 1.07 -25.83 26.77
CA ASN A 245 2.21 -26.45 27.50
C ASN A 245 3.67 -25.96 27.24
N GLU A 246 3.86 -24.97 26.37
CA GLU A 246 5.12 -24.40 25.95
C GLU A 246 5.23 -23.01 26.55
N THR A 247 6.37 -22.76 27.19
CA THR A 247 6.68 -21.47 27.81
C THR A 247 7.16 -20.44 26.78
N SER A 248 7.47 -20.86 25.54
CA SER A 248 8.02 -20.05 24.47
C SER A 248 7.84 -20.74 23.09
N PRO A 249 7.45 -20.01 22.02
CA PRO A 249 7.20 -18.57 22.01
C PRO A 249 5.87 -18.22 22.68
N ARG A 250 5.75 -16.99 23.18
CA ARG A 250 4.48 -16.47 23.68
C ARG A 250 3.76 -15.73 22.55
N TYR A 251 2.53 -16.16 22.28
CA TYR A 251 1.74 -15.69 21.17
C TYR A 251 0.97 -14.43 21.55
N ILE A 252 0.41 -13.77 20.54
CA ILE A 252 -0.42 -12.58 20.73
C ILE A 252 -1.82 -12.90 20.22
N GLY A 253 -2.84 -12.41 20.91
CA GLY A 253 -4.23 -12.59 20.50
C GLY A 253 -5.15 -11.59 21.20
N PRO A 254 -6.38 -11.40 20.68
CA PRO A 254 -7.38 -10.57 21.32
C PRO A 254 -7.88 -11.21 22.63
N ASN A 255 -8.39 -10.38 23.54
CA ASN A 255 -9.13 -10.88 24.69
C ASN A 255 -10.43 -11.56 24.27
N ALA A 256 -10.85 -12.60 25.01
CA ALA A 256 -12.13 -13.25 24.74
C ALA A 256 -13.31 -12.34 25.11
N ASP A 257 -13.16 -11.57 26.20
CA ASP A 257 -14.07 -10.51 26.58
C ASP A 257 -13.84 -9.28 25.67
N GLU A 258 -14.86 -8.88 24.92
CA GLU A 258 -14.82 -7.73 24.00
C GLU A 258 -14.64 -6.39 24.74
N SER A 259 -15.00 -6.32 26.03
CA SER A 259 -14.85 -5.12 26.84
C SER A 259 -13.45 -4.95 27.45
N ALA A 260 -12.61 -5.99 27.40
CA ALA A 260 -11.27 -5.94 27.98
C ALA A 260 -10.32 -5.12 27.10
N LEU A 261 -9.68 -4.09 27.67
CA LEU A 261 -8.75 -3.20 26.94
C LEU A 261 -7.44 -3.88 26.49
N GLY A 262 -7.06 -5.01 27.10
CA GLY A 262 -5.81 -5.69 26.79
C GLY A 262 -4.57 -5.04 27.40
N SER A 263 -3.41 -5.30 26.80
CA SER A 263 -2.12 -4.83 27.26
C SER A 263 -1.67 -3.61 26.48
N SER A 264 -1.09 -2.62 27.15
CA SER A 264 -0.60 -1.40 26.51
C SER A 264 0.68 -1.68 25.71
N VAL A 265 0.82 -0.99 24.59
CA VAL A 265 1.97 -1.02 23.70
C VAL A 265 2.57 0.37 23.50
N GLN A 266 3.84 0.39 23.13
CA GLN A 266 4.53 1.53 22.54
C GLN A 266 5.03 1.18 21.15
N PHE A 267 5.16 2.21 20.33
CA PHE A 267 5.66 2.14 18.96
C PHE A 267 7.00 2.85 18.83
N SER A 268 7.93 2.23 18.13
CA SER A 268 9.27 2.75 17.86
C SER A 268 9.55 2.66 16.36
N PRO A 269 9.52 3.77 15.59
CA PRO A 269 9.74 3.73 14.15
C PRO A 269 11.22 3.58 13.81
N ALA A 270 11.50 2.98 12.64
CA ALA A 270 12.85 2.79 12.10
C ALA A 270 13.52 4.09 11.64
N VAL A 271 12.72 5.12 11.34
CA VAL A 271 13.17 6.42 10.81
C VAL A 271 13.59 7.40 11.92
N ASP A 272 13.98 8.62 11.53
CA ASP A 272 14.61 9.67 12.36
C ASP A 272 14.15 9.63 13.83
N PRO A 273 15.07 9.45 14.80
CA PRO A 273 14.73 9.44 16.23
C PRO A 273 14.09 10.74 16.75
N LYS A 274 14.14 11.84 15.98
CA LYS A 274 13.49 13.12 16.31
C LYS A 274 12.01 13.17 15.94
N ASP A 275 11.55 12.28 15.05
CA ASP A 275 10.15 12.19 14.71
C ASP A 275 9.40 11.38 15.77
N ASN A 276 8.58 12.08 16.54
CA ASN A 276 7.76 11.48 17.59
C ASN A 276 6.43 10.97 17.07
N THR A 277 6.08 11.20 15.80
CA THR A 277 4.79 10.82 15.25
C THR A 277 4.87 9.47 14.57
N ILE A 278 3.93 8.58 14.89
CA ILE A 278 3.80 7.29 14.22
C ILE A 278 3.02 7.51 12.93
N LYS A 279 3.64 7.11 11.83
CA LYS A 279 3.21 7.41 10.49
C LYS A 279 2.73 6.16 9.77
N ILE A 280 1.75 6.33 8.88
CA ILE A 280 1.26 5.21 8.07
C ILE A 280 2.40 4.63 7.22
N SER A 281 2.34 3.32 6.99
CA SER A 281 3.26 2.54 6.14
C SER A 281 4.76 2.68 6.51
N THR A 282 5.06 3.12 7.73
CA THR A 282 6.43 3.22 8.27
C THR A 282 6.79 1.96 9.05
N ASP A 283 8.00 1.44 8.86
CA ASP A 283 8.51 0.31 9.65
C ASP A 283 8.59 0.69 11.13
N ILE A 284 7.88 -0.03 11.98
CA ILE A 284 7.81 0.16 13.42
C ILE A 284 8.07 -1.14 14.18
N ASN A 285 8.73 -1.05 15.32
CA ASN A 285 8.61 -2.07 16.35
C ASN A 285 7.37 -1.79 17.21
N VAL A 286 6.69 -2.85 17.63
CA VAL A 286 5.58 -2.82 18.58
C VAL A 286 6.01 -3.54 19.84
N LYS A 287 5.88 -2.90 21.01
CA LYS A 287 6.35 -3.45 22.28
C LYS A 287 5.30 -3.32 23.36
N PHE A 288 4.92 -4.43 23.98
CA PHE A 288 4.05 -4.35 25.16
C PHE A 288 4.80 -3.75 26.36
N THR A 289 4.17 -2.78 27.02
CA THR A 289 4.73 -2.06 28.17
C THR A 289 4.08 -2.45 29.50
N SER A 290 2.85 -2.95 29.48
CA SER A 290 2.16 -3.40 30.71
C SER A 290 2.46 -4.84 31.12
N ILE A 291 3.44 -5.49 30.48
CA ILE A 291 3.84 -6.87 30.77
C ILE A 291 5.36 -6.98 30.92
N SER A 292 5.81 -7.91 31.76
CA SER A 292 7.22 -8.27 31.89
C SER A 292 7.35 -9.79 31.77
N LEU A 293 8.33 -10.25 31.00
CA LEU A 293 8.55 -11.66 30.73
C LEU A 293 9.95 -12.05 31.20
N TYR A 294 10.06 -13.17 31.92
CA TYR A 294 11.36 -13.66 32.37
C TYR A 294 12.22 -14.09 31.16
N LYS A 295 13.40 -13.47 31.02
CA LYS A 295 14.38 -13.73 29.95
C LYS A 295 13.84 -13.62 28.52
N SER A 296 12.77 -12.87 28.30
CA SER A 296 12.21 -12.67 26.96
C SER A 296 11.77 -11.23 26.79
N SER A 297 11.89 -10.72 25.57
CA SER A 297 11.43 -9.39 25.19
C SER A 297 9.92 -9.40 24.94
N THR A 298 9.28 -8.24 25.11
CA THR A 298 7.87 -8.02 24.82
C THR A 298 7.64 -7.38 23.44
N VAL A 299 8.71 -7.24 22.67
CA VAL A 299 8.71 -6.74 21.29
C VAL A 299 8.11 -7.81 20.38
N TRP A 300 7.22 -7.37 19.49
CA TRP A 300 6.60 -8.21 18.48
C TRP A 300 7.63 -8.75 17.49
N ARG A 301 7.41 -9.97 17.04
CA ARG A 301 8.19 -10.61 15.97
C ARG A 301 7.31 -11.59 15.20
N VAL A 302 7.68 -11.85 13.96
CA VAL A 302 7.17 -12.99 13.21
C VAL A 302 7.87 -14.26 13.68
N TYR A 303 7.10 -15.32 13.90
CA TYR A 303 7.58 -16.64 14.27
C TYR A 303 7.00 -17.68 13.31
N ARG A 304 7.89 -18.42 12.65
CA ARG A 304 7.50 -19.53 11.78
C ARG A 304 7.26 -20.78 12.63
N SER A 305 6.04 -21.31 12.60
CA SER A 305 5.70 -22.55 13.28
C SER A 305 6.57 -23.72 12.78
N VAL A 306 6.92 -24.63 13.69
CA VAL A 306 7.69 -25.86 13.42
C VAL A 306 6.80 -26.94 12.77
N ASP A 307 5.47 -26.82 12.87
CA ASP A 307 4.54 -27.73 12.21
C ASP A 307 4.68 -27.66 10.68
N GLN A 308 5.25 -28.73 10.12
CA GLN A 308 5.58 -28.86 8.71
C GLN A 308 4.35 -28.88 7.79
N GLN A 309 3.14 -29.12 8.33
CA GLN A 309 1.92 -29.20 7.53
C GLN A 309 1.32 -27.83 7.19
N THR A 310 1.42 -26.85 8.09
CA THR A 310 0.72 -25.56 7.93
C THR A 310 1.64 -24.38 7.62
N LYS A 311 2.93 -24.43 8.00
CA LYS A 311 3.92 -23.34 7.79
C LYS A 311 3.39 -21.95 8.19
N THR A 312 2.51 -21.89 9.19
CA THR A 312 1.87 -20.64 9.64
C THR A 312 2.90 -19.69 10.22
N LEU A 313 2.80 -18.42 9.84
CA LEU A 313 3.61 -17.33 10.36
C LEU A 313 2.81 -16.61 11.46
N PHE A 314 3.14 -16.88 12.71
CA PHE A 314 2.48 -16.25 13.85
C PHE A 314 3.14 -14.93 14.21
N VAL A 315 2.38 -14.03 14.82
CA VAL A 315 2.92 -12.84 15.49
C VAL A 315 3.06 -13.17 16.97
N THR A 316 4.30 -13.18 17.46
CA THR A 316 4.66 -13.53 18.84
C THR A 316 5.42 -12.38 19.47
N VAL A 317 5.70 -12.49 20.77
CA VAL A 317 6.71 -11.65 21.43
C VAL A 317 8.08 -12.34 21.43
N GLY A 318 9.11 -11.64 21.90
CA GLY A 318 10.50 -12.11 21.94
C GLY A 318 11.38 -11.56 20.82
N GLY A 319 10.95 -10.48 20.16
CA GLY A 319 11.74 -9.74 19.19
C GLY A 319 12.79 -8.82 19.83
N VAL A 320 13.55 -8.14 18.99
CA VAL A 320 14.55 -7.13 19.37
C VAL A 320 14.09 -5.77 18.87
N GLU A 321 14.11 -4.77 19.76
CA GLU A 321 13.79 -3.38 19.43
C GLU A 321 15.00 -2.69 18.79
N GLY A 322 14.80 -1.95 17.70
CA GLY A 322 15.83 -1.23 16.98
C GLY A 322 16.69 -2.10 16.06
N ASN A 323 17.89 -1.62 15.74
CA ASN A 323 18.82 -2.21 14.77
C ASN A 323 18.15 -2.57 13.42
N PRO A 324 17.53 -1.60 12.70
CA PRO A 324 16.83 -1.89 11.44
C PRO A 324 17.79 -2.56 10.44
N GLY A 325 17.45 -3.77 10.02
CA GLY A 325 18.33 -4.55 9.14
C GLY A 325 17.97 -6.03 9.12
N ARG A 326 18.83 -6.81 8.47
CA ARG A 326 18.69 -8.27 8.32
C ARG A 326 18.52 -9.00 9.66
N GLU A 327 19.24 -8.57 10.71
CA GLU A 327 19.23 -9.25 12.02
C GLU A 327 17.91 -9.08 12.79
N THR A 328 17.16 -8.02 12.50
CA THR A 328 15.89 -7.72 13.17
C THR A 328 14.72 -7.72 12.21
N PHE A 329 14.90 -8.24 10.99
CA PHE A 329 13.94 -8.20 9.90
C PHE A 329 12.52 -8.64 10.34
N ASP A 330 12.44 -9.74 11.10
CA ASP A 330 11.18 -10.29 11.60
C ASP A 330 10.48 -9.46 12.68
N ASN A 331 11.06 -8.35 13.15
CA ASN A 331 10.55 -7.51 14.25
C ASN A 331 9.86 -6.22 13.78
N TRP A 332 9.75 -6.01 12.48
CA TRP A 332 9.24 -4.77 11.88
C TRP A 332 7.87 -4.96 11.24
N PHE A 333 6.94 -4.10 11.65
CA PHE A 333 5.56 -4.08 11.18
C PHE A 333 5.23 -2.70 10.63
N LYS A 334 4.11 -2.57 9.92
CA LYS A 334 3.56 -1.30 9.47
C LYS A 334 2.12 -1.16 9.93
N ILE A 335 1.66 0.08 10.07
CA ILE A 335 0.25 0.42 10.27
C ILE A 335 -0.24 1.08 9.00
N ASP A 336 -1.28 0.52 8.39
CA ASP A 336 -1.87 1.03 7.15
C ASP A 336 -3.34 1.38 7.37
N LYS A 337 -3.87 2.33 6.59
CA LYS A 337 -5.31 2.60 6.57
C LYS A 337 -6.07 1.37 6.09
N TYR A 338 -7.18 1.07 6.75
CA TYR A 338 -8.07 -0.01 6.37
C TYR A 338 -9.53 0.37 6.66
N GLU A 339 -10.26 0.69 5.59
CA GLU A 339 -11.60 1.27 5.66
C GLU A 339 -11.60 2.55 6.50
N ASP A 340 -12.47 2.64 7.53
CA ASP A 340 -12.55 3.75 8.49
C ASP A 340 -11.64 3.55 9.72
N ALA A 341 -10.68 2.62 9.68
CA ALA A 341 -9.74 2.35 10.77
C ALA A 341 -8.35 1.97 10.22
N TYR A 342 -7.61 1.13 10.96
CA TYR A 342 -6.26 0.72 10.59
C TYR A 342 -6.13 -0.80 10.57
N LYS A 343 -5.05 -1.29 9.98
CA LYS A 343 -4.58 -2.67 10.08
C LYS A 343 -3.08 -2.69 10.30
N PHE A 344 -2.57 -3.78 10.86
CA PHE A 344 -1.15 -4.07 10.85
C PHE A 344 -0.79 -4.89 9.61
N SER A 345 0.37 -4.64 9.04
CA SER A 345 0.97 -5.47 8.00
C SER A 345 2.42 -5.80 8.37
N TYR A 346 2.89 -6.96 7.91
CA TYR A 346 4.29 -7.36 7.94
C TYR A 346 4.80 -7.30 6.52
N CYS A 347 5.63 -6.31 6.22
CA CYS A 347 6.35 -6.18 4.95
C CYS A 347 7.53 -5.23 5.16
N PRO A 348 8.56 -5.68 5.90
CA PRO A 348 9.66 -4.82 6.33
C PRO A 348 10.44 -4.25 5.16
N ALA A 349 10.74 -2.95 5.16
CA ALA A 349 11.65 -2.33 4.20
C ALA A 349 13.06 -2.11 4.76
N VAL A 350 13.31 -2.53 6.01
CA VAL A 350 14.62 -2.37 6.70
C VAL A 350 15.75 -3.22 6.11
N CYS A 351 15.47 -4.15 5.19
CA CYS A 351 16.44 -5.02 4.56
C CYS A 351 16.08 -5.23 3.08
N SER A 352 16.84 -4.63 2.18
CA SER A 352 16.55 -4.62 0.74
C SER A 352 16.78 -5.96 0.03
N ASP A 353 17.55 -6.87 0.63
CA ASP A 353 17.93 -8.17 0.07
C ASP A 353 17.37 -9.36 0.87
N CYS A 354 16.51 -9.09 1.86
CA CYS A 354 15.78 -10.11 2.60
C CYS A 354 14.57 -10.59 1.79
N GLY A 355 14.25 -11.88 1.86
CA GLY A 355 13.15 -12.48 1.11
C GLY A 355 11.79 -11.84 1.44
N ASN A 356 10.97 -11.62 0.41
CA ASN A 356 9.70 -10.92 0.51
C ASN A 356 8.60 -11.81 1.10
N ILE A 357 8.52 -11.87 2.43
CA ILE A 357 7.31 -12.33 3.11
C ILE A 357 6.50 -11.09 3.45
N CYS A 358 5.45 -10.84 2.68
CA CYS A 358 4.53 -9.74 2.93
C CYS A 358 3.11 -10.25 3.17
N GLY A 359 2.42 -9.68 4.15
CA GLY A 359 1.04 -10.01 4.44
C GLY A 359 0.44 -9.18 5.57
N ASP A 360 -0.88 -9.15 5.62
CA ASP A 360 -1.64 -8.44 6.64
C ASP A 360 -1.73 -9.27 7.92
N VAL A 361 -1.68 -8.63 9.08
CA VAL A 361 -1.89 -9.31 10.35
C VAL A 361 -3.39 -9.58 10.52
N GLY A 362 -3.76 -10.86 10.61
CA GLY A 362 -5.13 -11.33 10.82
C GLY A 362 -5.28 -12.14 12.10
N ILE A 363 -6.47 -12.70 12.31
CA ILE A 363 -6.77 -13.64 13.41
C ILE A 363 -6.93 -15.06 12.88
N LEU A 364 -6.19 -16.00 13.45
CA LEU A 364 -6.39 -17.44 13.27
C LEU A 364 -7.07 -18.01 14.52
N THR A 365 -8.18 -18.72 14.33
CA THR A 365 -8.84 -19.45 15.42
C THR A 365 -8.30 -20.88 15.47
N GLU A 366 -7.67 -21.26 16.58
CA GLU A 366 -7.06 -22.57 16.77
C GLU A 366 -7.98 -23.51 17.59
N GLY A 367 -8.29 -24.67 17.01
CA GLY A 367 -8.91 -25.83 17.65
C GLY A 367 -10.32 -25.63 18.21
N ASP A 368 -10.81 -26.67 18.90
CA ASP A 368 -12.17 -26.77 19.46
C ASP A 368 -12.45 -25.76 20.60
N GLY A 369 -11.40 -25.12 21.12
CA GLY A 369 -11.45 -24.13 22.21
C GLY A 369 -11.58 -22.68 21.76
N GLY A 370 -11.64 -22.39 20.45
CA GLY A 370 -11.94 -21.06 19.92
C GLY A 370 -10.87 -19.98 20.21
N ARG A 371 -9.62 -20.39 20.48
CA ARG A 371 -8.54 -19.44 20.82
C ARG A 371 -8.10 -18.67 19.58
N LYS A 372 -8.01 -17.36 19.69
CA LYS A 372 -7.63 -16.45 18.59
C LYS A 372 -6.18 -16.01 18.73
N LEU A 373 -5.38 -16.23 17.69
CA LEU A 373 -3.97 -15.87 17.62
C LEU A 373 -3.71 -14.95 16.42
N LEU A 374 -2.77 -14.03 16.55
CA LEU A 374 -2.32 -13.21 15.44
C LEU A 374 -1.40 -13.98 14.51
N PHE A 375 -1.61 -13.83 13.22
CA PHE A 375 -0.80 -14.46 12.17
C PHE A 375 -0.70 -13.56 10.94
N ILE A 376 0.30 -13.81 10.10
CA ILE A 376 0.42 -13.15 8.81
C ILE A 376 -0.53 -13.85 7.85
N SER A 377 -1.67 -13.21 7.61
CA SER A 377 -2.65 -13.63 6.61
C SER A 377 -2.14 -13.20 5.23
N GLY A 378 -2.23 -14.09 4.24
CA GLY A 378 -1.93 -13.78 2.84
C GLY A 378 -2.96 -12.85 2.19
N GLY A 379 -3.41 -11.81 2.90
CA GLY A 379 -4.40 -10.81 2.45
C GLY A 379 -5.86 -11.25 2.56
N ILE A 380 -6.16 -12.38 3.21
CA ILE A 380 -7.50 -12.99 3.15
C ILE A 380 -8.48 -12.26 4.09
N HIS A 381 -8.08 -11.85 5.31
CA HIS A 381 -8.89 -11.02 6.22
C HIS A 381 -7.98 -10.29 7.24
N PRO A 382 -7.61 -9.02 7.00
CA PRO A 382 -6.85 -8.22 7.96
C PRO A 382 -7.64 -7.98 9.24
N LEU A 383 -6.95 -8.00 10.39
CA LEU A 383 -7.54 -7.55 11.63
C LEU A 383 -7.62 -6.02 11.63
N LYS A 384 -8.85 -5.51 11.51
CA LYS A 384 -9.15 -4.08 11.64
C LYS A 384 -8.99 -3.65 13.10
N VAL A 385 -8.27 -2.56 13.35
CA VAL A 385 -7.94 -2.08 14.69
C VAL A 385 -8.05 -0.56 14.82
N LYS A 386 -8.29 -0.10 16.05
CA LYS A 386 -8.12 1.29 16.50
C LYS A 386 -7.13 1.35 17.67
N PHE A 387 -6.58 2.54 17.89
CA PHE A 387 -5.64 2.81 18.98
C PHE A 387 -6.35 3.66 20.03
N HIS A 388 -6.38 3.20 21.27
CA HIS A 388 -6.89 3.98 22.39
C HIS A 388 -5.73 4.36 23.29
N LYS A 389 -5.57 5.66 23.54
CA LYS A 389 -4.49 6.19 24.38
C LYS A 389 -4.75 5.88 25.85
N VAL A 390 -3.73 5.39 26.57
CA VAL A 390 -3.80 4.97 27.98
C VAL A 390 -3.26 6.04 28.92
#